data_AF-A0A9Q0UWW4-F1
#
_entry.id   AF-A0A9Q0UWW4-F1
#
_cell.length_a   1.000
_cell.length_b   1.000
_cell.length_c   1.000
_cell.angle_alpha   90.00
_cell.angle_beta   90.00
_cell.angle_gamma   90.00
#
_symmetry.space_group_name_H-M   'P 1'
#
loop_
_entity.id
_entity.type
_entity.pdbx_description
1 polymer ?
#
loop_
_entity_poly.entity_id
_entity_poly.type
_entity_poly.pdbx_seq_one_letter_code
_entity_poly.pdbx_strand_id
1 'polypeptide(L)'
;MAEFVESRTKLNVGPIHRPPTVSKNQIAFLVVTVLIWVRFFIKNVATKDTILHDWRVWLLGAVFVYFFSVSGGSGMQLGGEGFAVGFLYTTVGLLLGVVTHLLVRVNNRSAQQVVMGAALVVSFWAVKKVVSLDNWKTGYGVHAFWPTSWR
;
A
#
# COMPACT_ATOMS: atom_id res chain seq x y z
N MET A 1 6.04 -28.10 6.82
CA MET A 1 5.81 -29.48 6.33
C MET A 1 6.26 -30.53 7.34
N ALA A 2 7.50 -30.47 7.87
CA ALA A 2 7.94 -31.38 8.95
C ALA A 2 7.02 -31.34 10.19
N GLU A 3 6.73 -30.14 10.71
CA GLU A 3 5.78 -29.94 11.82
C GLU A 3 4.35 -30.42 11.48
N PHE A 4 3.95 -30.31 10.22
CA PHE A 4 2.64 -30.75 9.75
C PHE A 4 2.54 -32.29 9.71
N VAL A 5 3.63 -32.98 9.36
CA VAL A 5 3.67 -34.44 9.37
C VAL A 5 3.76 -34.96 10.79
N GLU A 6 4.62 -34.38 11.64
CA GLU A 6 4.82 -34.78 13.04
C GLU A 6 3.54 -34.61 13.88
N SER A 7 2.76 -33.53 13.67
CA SER A 7 1.47 -33.33 14.33
C SER A 7 0.38 -34.31 13.90
N ARG A 8 0.47 -34.90 12.69
CA ARG A 8 -0.53 -35.84 12.15
C ARG A 8 -0.18 -37.31 12.41
N THR A 9 1.11 -37.63 12.50
CA THR A 9 1.59 -39.02 12.65
C THR A 9 2.18 -39.32 14.02
N LYS A 10 2.41 -38.31 14.88
CA LYS A 10 3.06 -38.42 16.20
C LYS A 10 4.43 -39.10 16.16
N LEU A 11 5.05 -39.18 14.99
CA LEU A 11 6.38 -39.73 14.77
C LEU A 11 7.36 -38.56 14.64
N ASN A 12 8.43 -38.59 15.44
CA ASN A 12 9.46 -37.56 15.39
C ASN A 12 10.23 -37.70 14.07
N VAL A 13 10.03 -36.73 13.19
CA VAL A 13 10.74 -36.69 11.90
C VAL A 13 11.98 -35.83 12.12
N GLY A 14 13.16 -36.44 12.07
CA GLY A 14 14.44 -35.74 12.20
C GLY A 14 14.64 -34.63 11.14
N PRO A 15 15.74 -33.85 11.24
CA PRO A 15 15.96 -32.67 10.41
C PRO A 15 15.91 -33.00 8.92
N ILE A 16 14.91 -32.44 8.21
CA ILE A 16 14.75 -32.62 6.76
C ILE A 16 15.82 -31.78 6.06
N HIS A 17 16.88 -32.45 5.58
CA HIS A 17 17.85 -31.83 4.69
C HIS A 17 17.23 -31.55 3.33
N ARG A 18 16.80 -30.30 3.12
CA ARG A 18 16.40 -29.83 1.80
C ARG A 18 17.64 -29.65 0.92
N PRO A 19 17.71 -30.28 -0.26
CA PRO A 19 18.76 -29.98 -1.22
C PRO A 19 18.64 -28.49 -1.62
N PRO A 20 19.77 -27.81 -1.89
CA PRO A 20 19.71 -26.45 -2.41
C PRO A 20 18.86 -26.45 -3.68
N THR A 21 17.88 -25.54 -3.74
CA THR A 21 16.93 -25.43 -4.84
C THR A 21 17.60 -25.08 -6.18
N VAL A 22 18.84 -24.59 -6.11
CA VAL A 22 19.63 -24.15 -7.25
C VAL A 22 21.03 -24.77 -7.15
N SER A 23 21.52 -25.36 -8.23
CA SER A 23 22.86 -25.95 -8.28
C SER A 23 23.95 -24.87 -8.20
N LYS A 24 25.14 -25.23 -7.71
CA LYS A 24 26.29 -24.30 -7.62
C LYS A 24 26.64 -23.65 -8.97
N ASN A 25 26.49 -24.39 -10.07
CA ASN A 25 26.77 -23.89 -11.41
C ASN A 25 25.70 -22.92 -11.92
N GLN A 26 24.43 -23.14 -11.56
CA GLN A 26 23.35 -22.19 -11.85
C GLN A 26 23.49 -20.90 -11.05
N ILE A 27 23.95 -20.96 -9.80
CA ILE A 27 24.29 -19.78 -9.00
C ILE A 27 25.43 -19.01 -9.66
N ALA A 28 26.50 -19.71 -10.07
CA ALA A 28 27.62 -19.07 -10.77
C ALA A 28 27.17 -18.40 -12.07
N PHE A 29 26.32 -19.06 -12.85
CA PHE A 29 25.77 -18.50 -14.09
C PHE A 29 24.88 -17.28 -13.83
N LEU A 30 24.02 -17.33 -12.81
CA LEU A 30 23.20 -16.18 -12.39
C LEU A 30 24.07 -15.00 -11.98
N VAL A 31 25.11 -15.25 -11.16
CA VAL A 31 26.04 -14.20 -10.72
C VAL A 31 26.74 -13.57 -11.92
N VAL A 32 27.27 -14.36 -12.84
CA VAL A 32 27.92 -13.85 -14.06
C VAL A 32 26.94 -13.04 -14.92
N THR A 33 25.72 -13.55 -15.10
CA THR A 33 24.67 -12.85 -15.87
C THR A 33 24.30 -11.51 -15.22
N VAL A 34 24.13 -11.49 -13.90
CA VAL A 34 23.86 -10.26 -13.14
C VAL A 34 25.02 -9.28 -13.25
N LEU A 35 26.27 -9.73 -13.15
CA LEU A 35 27.45 -8.88 -13.29
C LEU A 35 27.55 -8.25 -14.69
N ILE A 36 27.23 -9.00 -15.74
CA ILE A 36 27.14 -8.48 -17.11
C ILE A 36 26.02 -7.45 -17.24
N TRP A 37 24.85 -7.74 -16.67
CA TRP A 37 23.69 -6.85 -16.66
C TRP A 37 23.95 -5.55 -15.91
N VAL A 38 24.67 -5.59 -14.78
CA VAL A 38 25.00 -4.42 -13.96
C VAL A 38 25.74 -3.37 -14.79
N ARG A 39 26.71 -3.77 -15.62
CA ARG A 39 27.46 -2.83 -16.46
C ARG A 39 26.58 -2.12 -17.50
N PHE A 40 25.61 -2.83 -18.08
CA PHE A 40 24.66 -2.25 -19.03
C PHE A 40 23.65 -1.34 -18.32
N PHE A 41 23.14 -1.77 -17.16
CA PHE A 41 22.18 -1.02 -16.37
C PHE A 41 22.76 0.29 -15.81
N ILE A 42 23.99 0.27 -15.30
CA ILE A 42 24.66 1.49 -14.80
C ILE A 42 24.79 2.55 -15.90
N LYS A 43 25.15 2.13 -17.12
CA LYS A 43 25.24 3.07 -18.26
C LYS A 43 23.87 3.70 -18.54
N ASN A 44 22.82 2.89 -18.59
CA ASN A 44 21.46 3.39 -18.87
C ASN A 44 20.92 4.30 -17.76
N VAL A 45 21.25 4.03 -16.49
CA VAL A 45 20.88 4.89 -15.36
C VAL A 45 21.67 6.20 -15.39
N ALA A 46 22.97 6.17 -15.70
CA ALA A 46 23.81 7.36 -15.74
C ALA A 46 23.41 8.38 -16.83
N THR A 47 22.78 7.93 -17.92
CA THR A 47 22.31 8.80 -19.02
C THR A 47 21.08 9.65 -18.66
N LYS A 48 20.52 9.52 -17.44
CA LYS A 48 19.37 10.29 -16.90
C LYS A 48 18.05 10.22 -17.69
N ASP A 49 18.02 9.63 -18.88
CA ASP A 49 16.83 9.37 -19.70
C ASP A 49 16.08 8.08 -19.29
N THR A 50 16.08 7.75 -18.00
CA THR A 50 15.35 6.56 -17.50
C THR A 50 14.15 6.95 -16.66
N ILE A 51 13.10 6.13 -16.75
CA ILE A 51 11.86 6.22 -15.98
C ILE A 51 12.12 6.31 -14.46
N LEU A 52 13.26 5.77 -13.99
CA LEU A 52 13.70 5.81 -12.59
C LEU A 52 14.08 7.21 -12.08
N HIS A 53 14.34 8.18 -12.97
CA HIS A 53 14.67 9.55 -12.58
C HIS A 53 13.44 10.46 -12.49
N ASP A 54 12.30 10.03 -13.03
CA ASP A 54 11.08 10.83 -12.98
C ASP A 54 10.46 10.73 -11.58
N TRP A 55 10.33 11.88 -10.92
CA TRP A 55 9.70 11.99 -9.60
C TRP A 55 8.25 11.50 -9.60
N ARG A 56 7.55 11.56 -10.74
CA ARG A 56 6.17 11.09 -10.88
C ARG A 56 6.08 9.58 -10.73
N VAL A 57 7.08 8.86 -11.22
CA VAL A 57 7.15 7.40 -11.13
C VAL A 57 7.33 6.99 -9.68
N TRP A 58 8.19 7.69 -8.94
CA TRP A 58 8.38 7.45 -7.51
C TRP A 58 7.15 7.83 -6.69
N LEU A 59 6.45 8.91 -7.04
CA LEU A 59 5.21 9.29 -6.39
C LEU A 59 4.12 8.23 -6.61
N LEU A 60 3.92 7.79 -7.86
CA LEU A 60 2.96 6.73 -8.17
C LEU A 60 3.34 5.40 -7.50
N GLY A 61 4.63 5.06 -7.49
CA GLY A 61 5.15 3.88 -6.80
C GLY A 61 4.92 3.93 -5.28
N ALA A 62 5.13 5.09 -4.65
CA ALA A 62 4.88 5.27 -3.22
C ALA A 62 3.38 5.14 -2.88
N VAL A 63 2.50 5.74 -3.70
CA VAL A 63 1.04 5.59 -3.55
C VAL A 63 0.61 4.13 -3.73
N PHE A 64 1.20 3.43 -4.69
CA PHE A 64 0.95 2.01 -4.93
C PHE A 64 1.36 1.15 -3.71
N VAL A 65 2.59 1.32 -3.21
CA VAL A 65 3.05 0.57 -2.02
C VAL A 65 2.20 0.89 -0.79
N TYR A 66 1.84 2.16 -0.59
CA TYR A 66 0.94 2.57 0.49
C TYR A 66 -0.43 1.87 0.40
N PHE A 67 -1.05 1.88 -0.79
CA PHE A 67 -2.34 1.24 -1.02
C PHE A 67 -2.32 -0.24 -0.64
N PHE A 68 -1.33 -0.98 -1.15
CA PHE A 68 -1.20 -2.42 -0.88
C PHE A 68 -0.82 -2.75 0.57
N SER A 69 -0.01 -1.89 1.19
CA SER A 69 0.35 -2.02 2.61
C SER A 69 -0.89 -1.88 3.50
N VAL A 70 -1.71 -0.86 3.25
CA VAL A 70 -2.94 -0.60 4.00
C VAL A 70 -4.01 -1.66 3.70
N SER A 71 -4.09 -2.16 2.46
CA SER A 71 -5.10 -3.14 2.07
C SER A 71 -4.79 -4.58 2.49
N GLY A 72 -3.54 -4.94 2.77
CA GLY A 72 -3.09 -6.32 2.96
C GLY A 72 -2.49 -6.65 4.34
N GLY A 73 -2.42 -5.69 5.27
CA GLY A 73 -1.60 -5.80 6.48
C GLY A 73 -2.17 -6.63 7.65
N SER A 74 -3.44 -7.05 7.63
CA SER A 74 -4.04 -7.79 8.77
C SER A 74 -4.49 -9.19 8.38
N GLY A 75 -3.83 -10.21 8.96
CA GLY A 75 -3.85 -11.62 8.59
C GLY A 75 -5.17 -12.40 8.73
N MET A 76 -6.33 -11.74 8.65
CA MET A 76 -7.64 -12.42 8.58
C MET A 76 -8.77 -11.53 8.01
N GLN A 77 -8.42 -10.46 7.31
CA GLN A 77 -9.38 -9.55 6.70
C GLN A 77 -9.69 -10.01 5.27
N LEU A 78 -10.91 -10.46 5.00
CA LEU A 78 -11.39 -10.85 3.65
C LEU A 78 -10.95 -9.79 2.65
N GLY A 79 -10.27 -10.18 1.57
CA GLY A 79 -9.60 -9.24 0.65
C GLY A 79 -10.44 -8.01 0.28
N GLY A 80 -11.76 -8.16 0.09
CA GLY A 80 -12.66 -7.03 -0.19
C GLY A 80 -12.71 -5.92 0.87
N GLU A 81 -12.58 -6.26 2.16
CA GLU A 81 -12.63 -5.28 3.24
C GLU A 81 -11.35 -4.43 3.32
N GLY A 82 -10.18 -5.07 3.21
CA GLY A 82 -8.90 -4.37 3.18
C GLY A 82 -8.77 -3.47 1.95
N PHE A 83 -9.25 -3.95 0.79
CA PHE A 83 -9.33 -3.13 -0.42
C PHE A 83 -10.29 -1.95 -0.27
N ALA A 84 -11.48 -2.13 0.33
CA ALA A 84 -12.43 -1.03 0.54
C ALA A 84 -11.85 0.04 1.48
N VAL A 85 -11.22 -0.37 2.57
CA VAL A 85 -10.59 0.54 3.53
C VAL A 85 -9.38 1.25 2.92
N GLY A 86 -8.49 0.51 2.23
CA GLY A 86 -7.34 1.09 1.51
C GLY A 86 -7.75 2.08 0.44
N PHE A 87 -8.86 1.82 -0.28
CA PHE A 87 -9.44 2.73 -1.25
C PHE A 87 -9.94 4.03 -0.61
N LEU A 88 -10.66 3.93 0.52
CA LEU A 88 -11.16 5.10 1.25
C LEU A 88 -10.01 6.00 1.72
N TYR A 89 -8.98 5.42 2.35
CA TYR A 89 -7.82 6.17 2.82
C TYR A 89 -7.03 6.82 1.68
N THR A 90 -6.80 6.09 0.60
CA THR A 90 -6.07 6.62 -0.57
C THR A 90 -6.84 7.73 -1.26
N THR A 91 -8.18 7.61 -1.34
CA THR A 91 -9.04 8.66 -1.91
C THR A 91 -8.93 9.96 -1.11
N VAL A 92 -9.01 9.89 0.23
CA VAL A 92 -8.90 11.07 1.10
C VAL A 92 -7.48 11.66 1.04
N GLY A 93 -6.45 10.82 1.06
CA GLY A 93 -5.05 11.27 0.97
C GLY A 93 -4.73 11.97 -0.35
N LEU A 94 -5.17 11.41 -1.48
CA LEU A 94 -5.01 12.04 -2.79
C LEU A 94 -5.80 13.35 -2.88
N LEU A 95 -7.03 13.37 -2.38
CA LEU A 95 -7.87 14.57 -2.34
C LEU A 95 -7.19 15.69 -1.53
N LEU A 96 -6.59 15.38 -0.38
CA LEU A 96 -5.80 16.35 0.39
C LEU A 96 -4.58 16.85 -0.39
N GLY A 97 -3.87 15.96 -1.10
CA GLY A 97 -2.76 16.34 -1.98
C GLY A 97 -3.20 17.29 -3.10
N VAL A 98 -4.34 16.99 -3.75
CA VAL A 98 -4.93 17.83 -4.80
C VAL A 98 -5.30 19.21 -4.24
N VAL A 99 -5.98 19.28 -3.10
CA VAL A 99 -6.41 20.54 -2.50
C VAL A 99 -5.21 21.41 -2.08
N THR A 100 -4.14 20.81 -1.57
CA THR A 100 -2.97 21.55 -1.08
C THR A 100 -2.01 21.98 -2.18
N HIS A 101 -1.78 21.14 -3.20
CA HIS A 101 -0.75 21.39 -4.21
C HIS A 101 -1.31 21.81 -5.58
N LEU A 102 -2.38 21.17 -6.06
CA LEU A 102 -2.91 21.44 -7.40
C LEU A 102 -3.92 22.59 -7.40
N LEU A 103 -4.82 22.61 -6.43
CA LEU A 103 -5.92 23.58 -6.38
C LEU A 103 -5.43 25.00 -6.14
N VAL A 104 -4.34 25.16 -5.39
CA VAL A 104 -3.69 26.45 -5.13
C VAL A 104 -3.10 27.05 -6.41
N ARG A 105 -2.78 26.24 -7.42
CA ARG A 105 -2.24 26.70 -8.71
C ARG A 105 -3.32 27.11 -9.71
N VAL A 106 -4.60 26.85 -9.41
CA VAL A 106 -5.72 27.17 -10.30
C VAL A 106 -6.11 28.65 -10.13
N ASN A 107 -6.05 29.43 -11.21
CA ASN A 107 -6.38 30.86 -11.17
C ASN A 107 -7.90 31.15 -11.16
N ASN A 108 -8.75 30.14 -11.41
CA ASN A 108 -10.20 30.31 -11.46
C ASN A 108 -10.86 30.07 -10.09
N ARG A 109 -11.39 31.14 -9.50
CA ARG A 109 -12.05 31.12 -8.19
C ARG A 109 -13.31 30.24 -8.15
N SER A 110 -14.12 30.23 -9.21
CA SER A 110 -15.31 29.39 -9.28
C SER A 110 -14.94 27.91 -9.31
N ALA A 111 -13.90 27.55 -10.07
CA ALA A 111 -13.38 26.18 -10.09
C ALA A 111 -12.82 25.79 -8.71
N GLN A 112 -12.08 26.68 -8.04
CA GLN A 112 -11.59 26.43 -6.68
C GLN A 112 -12.72 26.17 -5.68
N GLN A 113 -13.78 26.97 -5.70
CA GLN A 113 -14.93 26.82 -4.82
C GLN A 113 -15.69 25.51 -5.06
N VAL A 114 -15.89 25.13 -6.33
CA VAL A 114 -16.56 23.88 -6.68
C VAL A 114 -15.74 22.66 -6.21
N VAL A 115 -14.42 22.67 -6.45
CA VAL A 115 -13.54 21.57 -6.03
C VAL A 115 -13.46 21.49 -4.50
N MET A 116 -13.43 22.63 -3.79
CA MET A 116 -13.49 22.66 -2.33
C MET A 116 -14.82 22.11 -1.79
N GLY A 117 -15.95 22.47 -2.40
CA GLY A 117 -17.25 21.90 -2.06
C GLY A 117 -17.30 20.40 -2.27
N ALA A 118 -16.82 19.93 -3.42
CA ALA A 118 -16.73 18.49 -3.73
C ALA A 118 -15.80 17.76 -2.75
N ALA A 119 -14.66 18.37 -2.38
CA ALA A 119 -13.71 17.83 -1.44
C ALA A 119 -14.34 17.58 -0.06
N LEU A 120 -15.16 18.51 0.43
CA LEU A 120 -15.88 18.36 1.69
C LEU A 120 -16.93 17.25 1.63
N VAL A 121 -17.71 17.18 0.54
CA VAL A 121 -18.74 16.15 0.35
C VAL A 121 -18.11 14.75 0.30
N VAL A 122 -17.03 14.59 -0.47
CA VAL A 122 -16.32 13.31 -0.59
C VAL A 122 -15.68 12.91 0.74
N SER A 123 -15.08 13.86 1.46
CA SER A 123 -14.50 13.59 2.79
C SER A 123 -15.55 13.15 3.79
N PHE A 124 -16.70 13.83 3.84
CA PHE A 124 -17.81 13.44 4.71
C PHE A 124 -18.34 12.05 4.38
N TRP A 125 -18.52 11.75 3.09
CA TRP A 125 -18.95 10.42 2.63
C TRP A 125 -17.94 9.33 3.02
N ALA A 126 -16.65 9.58 2.82
CA ALA A 126 -15.60 8.62 3.13
C ALA A 126 -15.56 8.31 4.64
N VAL A 127 -15.60 9.33 5.50
CA VAL A 127 -15.65 9.15 6.95
C VAL A 127 -16.89 8.35 7.37
N LYS A 128 -18.06 8.66 6.80
CA LYS A 128 -19.29 7.88 7.07
C LYS A 128 -19.13 6.41 6.69
N LYS A 129 -18.45 6.10 5.58
CA LYS A 129 -18.16 4.72 5.17
C LYS A 129 -17.17 4.03 6.10
N VAL A 130 -16.12 4.70 6.53
CA VAL A 130 -15.16 4.16 7.51
C VAL A 130 -15.89 3.83 8.82
N VAL A 131 -16.70 4.75 9.35
CA VAL A 131 -17.48 4.52 10.57
C VAL A 131 -18.48 3.37 10.40
N SER A 132 -19.16 3.31 9.26
CA SER A 132 -20.09 2.21 8.97
C SER A 132 -19.38 0.85 8.91
N LEU A 133 -18.16 0.79 8.37
CA LEU A 133 -17.36 -0.42 8.30
C LEU A 133 -16.85 -0.83 9.69
N ASP A 134 -16.44 0.15 10.51
CA ASP A 134 -16.00 -0.10 11.87
C ASP A 134 -17.14 -0.63 12.75
N ASN A 135 -18.28 0.07 12.77
CA ASN A 135 -19.48 -0.36 13.50
C ASN A 135 -19.94 -1.76 13.09
N TRP A 136 -19.81 -2.12 11.81
CA TRP A 136 -20.16 -3.45 11.31
C TRP A 136 -19.20 -4.54 11.81
N LYS A 137 -17.90 -4.25 11.92
CA LYS A 137 -16.90 -5.22 12.41
C LYS A 137 -16.89 -5.37 13.93
N THR A 138 -17.02 -4.26 14.66
CA THR A 138 -16.86 -4.24 16.12
C THR A 138 -18.19 -4.33 16.87
N GLY A 139 -19.32 -4.09 16.19
CA GLY A 139 -20.62 -3.92 16.83
C GLY A 139 -20.70 -2.68 17.73
N TYR A 140 -19.66 -1.84 17.74
CA TYR A 140 -19.59 -0.65 18.58
C TYR A 140 -20.26 0.51 17.86
N GLY A 141 -21.25 1.13 18.50
CA GLY A 141 -21.85 2.36 17.99
C GLY A 141 -20.92 3.53 18.30
N VAL A 142 -20.37 4.19 17.27
CA VAL A 142 -19.62 5.44 17.47
C VAL A 142 -20.49 6.46 18.21
N HIS A 143 -20.11 6.75 19.46
CA HIS A 143 -20.71 7.80 20.25
C HIS A 143 -20.01 9.12 19.94
N ALA A 144 -20.79 10.13 19.55
CA ALA A 144 -20.28 11.49 19.41
C ALA A 144 -19.90 12.00 20.81
N PHE A 145 -18.60 12.06 21.10
CA PHE A 145 -18.10 12.74 22.29
C PHE A 145 -18.12 14.24 22.02
N TRP A 146 -19.17 14.91 22.48
CA TRP A 146 -19.21 16.36 22.56
C TRP A 146 -18.54 16.79 23.87
N PRO A 147 -17.47 17.61 23.86
CA PRO A 147 -16.88 18.10 25.09
C PRO A 147 -17.90 18.96 25.84
N THR A 148 -18.37 18.46 26.98
CA THR A 148 -19.40 19.12 27.81
C THR A 148 -18.84 20.22 28.71
N SER A 149 -17.52 20.28 28.90
CA SER A 149 -16.85 21.45 29.47
C SER A 149 -15.38 21.48 29.06
N TRP A 150 -14.86 22.68 28.84
CA TRP A 150 -13.43 22.96 28.83
C TRP A 150 -13.11 23.52 30.21
N ARG A 151 -12.62 22.66 31.11
CA ARG A 151 -12.02 23.11 32.38
C ARG A 151 -10.57 23.47 32.17
#